data_AF-A0A7W9WYC3-F1
#
_entry.id   AF-A0A7W9WYC3-F1
#
_cell.length_a   1.000
_cell.length_b   1.000
_cell.length_c   1.000
_cell.angle_alpha   90.00
_cell.angle_beta   90.00
_cell.angle_gamma   90.00
#
_symmetry.space_group_name_H-M   'P 1'
#
loop_
_entity.id
_entity.type
_entity.pdbx_description
1 polymer ?
#
loop_
_entity_poly.entity_id
_entity_poly.type
_entity_poly.pdbx_seq_one_letter_code
_entity_poly.pdbx_strand_id
1 'polypeptide(L)' 'MRLDIYRRAEHDGKFSYLAVPESKSIPEEATNTDWEVQAQGYEVEDNADAIKDFDIEHLSDQIAEKGYAITSVTH' A
#
# COMPACT_ATOMS: atom_id res chain seq x y z
N MET A 1 -8.96 -9.91 -3.48
CA MET A 1 -7.55 -10.30 -3.18
C MET A 1 -7.17 -10.04 -1.72
N ARG A 2 -6.07 -10.63 -1.24
CA ARG A 2 -5.48 -10.32 0.07
C ARG A 2 -4.20 -9.51 -0.08
N LEU A 3 -4.09 -8.44 0.69
CA LEU A 3 -2.97 -7.51 0.67
C LEU A 3 -2.32 -7.42 2.04
N ASP A 4 -0.99 -7.36 2.08
CA ASP A 4 -0.23 -6.92 3.23
C ASP A 4 -0.11 -5.40 3.18
N ILE A 5 -0.61 -4.75 4.23
CA ILE A 5 -0.59 -3.31 4.41
C ILE A 5 0.53 -2.95 5.36
N TYR A 6 1.43 -2.12 4.86
CA TYR A 6 2.52 -1.54 5.60
C TYR A 6 2.26 -0.04 5.79
N ARG A 7 2.81 0.52 6.86
CA ARG A 7 2.78 1.95 7.12
C ARG A 7 4.20 2.46 7.36
N ARG A 8 4.42 3.73 7.11
CA ARG A 8 5.63 4.43 7.55
C ARG A 8 5.26 5.80 8.10
N ALA A 9 5.99 6.25 9.11
CA ALA A 9 5.92 7.63 9.53
C ALA A 9 6.68 8.52 8.53
N GLU A 10 6.06 9.60 8.08
CA GLU A 10 6.72 10.64 7.28
C GLU A 10 7.15 11.82 8.16
N HIS A 11 8.09 12.61 7.65
CA HIS A 11 8.71 13.73 8.37
C HIS A 11 7.71 14.82 8.82
N ASP A 12 6.53 14.90 8.20
CA ASP A 12 5.48 15.88 8.50
C ASP A 12 4.44 15.38 9.52
N GLY A 13 4.65 14.20 10.13
CA GLY A 13 3.68 13.57 11.04
C GLY A 13 2.51 12.89 10.31
N LYS A 14 2.57 12.84 8.97
CA LYS A 14 1.69 12.01 8.14
C LYS A 14 2.18 10.56 8.13
N PHE A 15 1.29 9.63 7.80
CA PHE A 15 1.66 8.24 7.58
C PHE A 15 1.44 7.90 6.11
N SER A 16 2.44 7.30 5.47
CA SER A 16 2.21 6.65 4.18
C SER A 16 1.82 5.21 4.40
N TYR A 17 0.91 4.71 3.58
CA TYR A 17 0.51 3.31 3.55
C TYR A 17 0.89 2.67 2.24
N LEU A 18 1.41 1.45 2.31
CA LEU A 18 1.81 0.62 1.17
C LEU A 18 1.00 -0.67 1.22
N ALA A 19 0.22 -0.94 0.19
CA ALA A 19 -0.51 -2.18 0.00
C ALA A 19 0.21 -3.06 -1.02
N VAL A 20 0.68 -4.22 -0.57
CA VAL A 20 1.37 -5.20 -1.41
C VAL A 20 0.53 -6.49 -1.43
N PRO A 21 0.24 -7.08 -2.59
CA PRO A 21 -0.42 -8.38 -2.65
C PRO A 21 0.37 -9.44 -1.89
N GLU A 22 -0.29 -10.34 -1.14
CA GLU A 22 0.40 -11.39 -0.34
C GLU A 22 1.35 -12.27 -1.19
N SER A 23 1.08 -12.33 -2.50
CA SER A 23 1.85 -13.10 -3.48
C SER A 23 3.09 -12.35 -3.99
N LYS A 24 3.32 -11.10 -3.58
CA LYS A 24 4.39 -10.21 -4.06
C LYS A 24 5.25 -9.73 -2.89
N SER A 25 6.52 -9.51 -3.16
CA SER A 25 7.44 -8.87 -2.21
C SER A 25 7.33 -7.34 -2.24
N ILE A 26 7.75 -6.69 -1.16
CA ILE A 26 7.92 -5.23 -1.10
C ILE A 26 8.83 -4.79 -2.26
N PRO A 27 8.45 -3.76 -3.04
CA PRO A 27 9.23 -3.28 -4.17
C PRO A 27 10.57 -2.69 -3.73
N GLU A 28 11.62 -2.83 -4.54
CA GLU A 28 12.99 -2.38 -4.23
C GLU A 28 13.09 -0.87 -3.94
N GLU A 29 12.19 -0.08 -4.52
CA GLU A 29 12.08 1.36 -4.26
C GLU A 29 11.63 1.64 -2.82
N ALA A 30 10.83 0.74 -2.25
CA ALA A 30 10.27 0.85 -0.92
C ALA A 30 11.06 0.04 0.12
N THR A 31 11.90 -0.94 -0.27
CA THR A 31 12.74 -1.70 0.67
C THR A 31 13.81 -0.86 1.37
N ASN A 32 14.13 0.33 0.84
CA ASN A 32 15.00 1.31 1.50
C ASN A 32 14.29 2.09 2.63
N THR A 33 12.99 1.88 2.83
CA THR A 33 12.22 2.52 3.88
C THR A 33 11.87 1.51 4.97
N ASP A 34 11.97 1.94 6.23
CA ASP A 34 11.48 1.19 7.38
C ASP A 34 9.94 1.16 7.40
N TRP A 35 9.38 0.21 6.66
CA TRP A 35 7.96 -0.09 6.68
C TRP A 35 7.58 -0.91 7.91
N GLU A 36 6.62 -0.41 8.67
CA GLU A 36 6.01 -1.12 9.78
C GLU A 36 4.79 -1.91 9.28
N VAL A 37 4.64 -3.16 9.72
CA VAL A 37 3.47 -3.97 9.39
C VAL A 37 2.24 -3.39 10.09
N GLN A 38 1.29 -2.86 9.32
CA GLN A 38 0.04 -2.32 9.85
C GLN A 38 -1.08 -3.38 9.84
N ALA A 39 -1.20 -4.16 8.76
CA ALA A 39 -2.13 -5.28 8.65
C ALA A 39 -1.58 -6.33 7.68
N GLN A 40 -1.77 -7.62 7.97
CA GLN A 40 -1.39 -8.70 7.07
C GLN A 40 -2.60 -9.51 6.64
N GLY A 41 -2.61 -9.93 5.37
CA GLY A 41 -3.74 -10.66 4.79
C GLY A 41 -5.05 -9.86 4.80
N TYR A 42 -4.97 -8.54 4.64
CA TYR A 42 -6.11 -7.65 4.56
C TYR A 42 -7.00 -8.03 3.37
N GLU A 43 -8.23 -8.41 3.64
CA GLU A 43 -9.18 -8.81 2.60
C GLU A 43 -9.75 -7.58 1.91
N VAL A 44 -9.57 -7.49 0.60
CA VAL A 44 -10.09 -6.41 -0.23
C VAL A 44 -10.75 -7.01 -1.46
N GLU A 45 -11.78 -6.34 -1.98
CA GLU A 45 -12.40 -6.74 -3.23
C GLU A 45 -11.34 -6.75 -4.36
N ASP A 46 -11.42 -7.74 -5.24
CA ASP A 46 -10.44 -7.90 -6.32
C ASP A 46 -10.40 -6.70 -7.27
N ASN A 47 -11.54 -6.02 -7.40
CA ASN A 47 -11.73 -4.81 -8.21
C ASN A 47 -11.91 -3.57 -7.33
N ALA A 48 -11.37 -3.56 -6.11
CA ALA A 48 -11.42 -2.35 -5.29
C ALA A 48 -10.55 -1.27 -5.94
N ASP A 49 -11.16 -0.16 -6.33
CA ASP A 49 -10.43 1.00 -6.86
C ASP A 49 -9.67 1.77 -5.78
N ALA A 50 -10.05 1.65 -4.50
CA ALA A 50 -9.42 2.36 -3.40
C ALA A 50 -9.61 1.64 -2.05
N ILE A 51 -8.70 1.89 -1.10
CA ILE A 51 -8.80 1.47 0.30
C ILE A 51 -8.90 2.71 1.18
N LYS A 52 -10.14 3.06 1.56
CA LYS A 52 -10.45 4.27 2.34
C LYS A 52 -9.80 4.29 3.72
N ASP A 53 -9.64 3.13 4.35
CA ASP A 53 -8.98 2.99 5.65
C ASP A 53 -7.51 3.44 5.65
N PHE A 54 -6.87 3.41 4.48
CA PHE A 54 -5.44 3.71 4.32
C PHE A 54 -5.18 4.84 3.31
N ASP A 55 -6.23 5.53 2.86
CA ASP A 55 -6.15 6.59 1.85
C ASP A 55 -5.39 6.16 0.57
N ILE A 56 -5.57 4.90 0.18
CA ILE A 56 -4.95 4.34 -1.03
C ILE A 56 -5.96 4.49 -2.16
N GLU A 57 -5.69 5.37 -3.10
CA GLU A 57 -6.49 5.57 -4.30
C GLU A 57 -5.88 4.83 -5.50
N HIS A 58 -6.69 4.57 -6.53
CA HIS A 58 -6.25 3.89 -7.75
C HIS A 58 -5.56 2.54 -7.48
N LEU A 59 -6.03 1.78 -6.48
CA LEU A 59 -5.44 0.53 -6.02
C LEU A 59 -5.24 -0.46 -7.18
N SER A 60 -6.30 -0.75 -7.94
CA SER A 60 -6.26 -1.67 -9.07
C SER A 60 -5.28 -1.22 -10.15
N ASP A 61 -5.24 0.07 -10.47
CA ASP A 61 -4.38 0.65 -11.50
C ASP A 61 -2.91 0.55 -11.07
N GLN A 62 -2.59 0.99 -9.86
CA GLN A 62 -1.23 0.90 -9.30
C GLN A 62 -0.73 -0.54 -9.20
N ILE A 63 -1.57 -1.48 -8.76
CA ILE A 63 -1.23 -2.90 -8.71
C ILE A 63 -1.02 -3.47 -10.12
N ALA A 64 -1.82 -3.06 -11.11
CA ALA A 64 -1.65 -3.50 -12.49
C ALA A 64 -0.35 -2.95 -13.12
N GLU A 65 0.01 -1.69 -12.84
CA GLU A 65 1.19 -1.04 -13.37
C GLU A 65 2.49 -1.49 -12.70
N LYS A 66 2.51 -1.53 -11.37
CA LYS A 66 3.73 -1.68 -10.54
C LYS A 66 3.74 -2.96 -9.72
N GLY A 67 2.58 -3.56 -9.48
CA GLY A 67 2.42 -4.74 -8.64
C GLY A 67 2.15 -4.46 -7.17
N TYR A 68 2.00 -3.19 -6.79
CA TYR A 68 1.71 -2.71 -5.44
C TYR A 68 0.98 -1.37 -5.53
N ALA A 69 0.33 -0.93 -4.45
CA ALA A 69 -0.25 0.41 -4.36
C ALA A 69 0.26 1.14 -3.13
N ILE A 70 0.36 2.46 -3.22
CA ILE A 70 0.76 3.32 -2.11
C ILE A 70 -0.24 4.46 -1.99
N THR A 71 -0.44 4.99 -0.78
CA THR A 71 -1.19 6.22 -0.60
C THR A 71 -0.56 7.34 -1.42
N SER A 72 -1.38 8.09 -2.14
CA SER A 72 -0.93 9.25 -2.89
C SER A 72 -0.53 10.33 -1.91
N VAL A 73 0.77 10.57 -1.74
CA VAL A 73 1.30 11.73 -1.00
C VAL A 73 1.06 13.07 -1.71
N THR A 74 0.04 13.16 -2.57
CA THR A 74 -0.26 14.36 -3.37
C THR A 74 -1.06 15.38 -2.55
N HIS A 75 -0.41 16.02 -1.57
CA HIS A 75 -0.72 17.41 -1.19
C HIS A 75 0.45 18.10 -0.49
#